data_AF-A0A1F6VJH4-F1
#
_entry.id   AF-A0A1F6VJH4-F1
#
_cell.length_a   1.000
_cell.length_b   1.000
_cell.length_c   1.000
_cell.angle_alpha   90.00
_cell.angle_beta   90.00
_cell.angle_gamma   90.00
#
_symmetry.space_group_name_H-M   'P 1'
#
loop_
_entity.id
_entity.type
_entity.pdbx_description
1 polymer ?
#
loop_
_entity_poly.entity_id
_entity_poly.type
_entity_poly.pdbx_seq_one_letter_code
_entity_poly.pdbx_strand_id
1 'polypeptide(L)'
;MAEEVLTTGVIPQTRFAPGEFLPVSVKLINFGSDRRVDVIAEYKIFNEKNEEILRQSETVAVETTASFIKLIQLPSDLPLGLYRVWSSINYLGQEFPAISQFEFRVERKILGFFERQFWFLLLGLIFIVLAVSSVIYVKHRHFLRHYVYHNCPDVPEKERIYYEILSSVLKEMRYHLGDKAIEIFQSVPGAKADLRTGRILSAGVNPAKTVALLVLEYEKRTGRKMSFSLADERSPKIIKNKKLVSGNLGNPVSEIYARNS
;
A
#
# COMPACT_ATOMS: atom_id res chain seq x y z
N MET A 1 -7.55 -39.14 -52.35
CA MET A 1 -8.06 -38.13 -51.40
C MET A 1 -6.83 -37.63 -50.66
N ALA A 2 -6.56 -36.33 -50.64
CA ALA A 2 -5.36 -35.78 -50.00
C ALA A 2 -5.49 -35.94 -48.47
N GLU A 3 -4.46 -36.49 -47.83
CA GLU A 3 -4.36 -36.47 -46.37
C GLU A 3 -4.07 -35.02 -45.96
N GLU A 4 -4.78 -34.49 -44.97
CA GLU A 4 -4.61 -33.12 -44.47
C GLU A 4 -4.54 -33.19 -42.93
N VAL A 5 -3.40 -32.76 -42.38
CA VAL A 5 -3.18 -32.69 -40.93
C VAL A 5 -3.08 -31.22 -40.51
N LEU A 6 -4.02 -30.78 -39.67
CA LEU A 6 -3.97 -29.43 -39.10
C LEU A 6 -3.19 -29.41 -37.79
N THR A 7 -2.48 -28.30 -37.56
CA THR A 7 -1.65 -28.09 -36.38
C THR A 7 -2.01 -26.79 -35.68
N THR A 8 -2.33 -26.87 -34.39
CA THR A 8 -2.45 -25.68 -33.53
C THR A 8 -1.44 -25.79 -32.41
N GLY A 9 -0.54 -24.80 -32.32
CA GLY A 9 0.30 -24.63 -31.14
C GLY A 9 -0.28 -23.63 -30.15
N VAL A 10 0.02 -23.78 -28.86
CA VAL A 10 -0.21 -22.74 -27.85
C VAL A 10 0.94 -22.77 -26.85
N ILE A 11 1.46 -21.61 -26.47
CA ILE A 11 2.41 -21.47 -25.35
C ILE A 11 1.67 -20.86 -24.16
N PRO A 12 1.62 -21.54 -22.99
CA PRO A 12 0.87 -21.07 -21.82
C PRO A 12 1.46 -19.81 -21.17
N GLN A 13 2.75 -19.53 -21.42
CA GLN A 13 3.45 -18.37 -20.92
C GLN A 13 4.21 -17.71 -22.08
N THR A 14 4.35 -16.39 -22.08
CA THR A 14 5.05 -15.66 -23.15
C THR A 14 6.45 -15.21 -22.76
N ARG A 15 6.90 -15.54 -21.53
CA ARG A 15 8.19 -15.14 -20.97
C ARG A 15 8.89 -16.30 -20.31
N PHE A 16 10.17 -16.46 -20.61
CA PHE A 16 11.02 -17.53 -20.10
C PHE A 16 12.40 -16.97 -19.76
N ALA A 17 13.13 -17.66 -18.89
CA ALA A 17 14.53 -17.38 -18.63
C ALA A 17 15.44 -18.35 -19.41
N PRO A 18 16.71 -17.98 -19.68
CA PRO A 18 17.71 -18.92 -20.18
C PRO A 18 17.78 -20.17 -19.30
N GLY A 19 17.89 -21.35 -19.91
CA GLY A 19 17.90 -22.63 -19.19
C GLY A 19 16.53 -23.21 -18.81
N GLU A 20 15.43 -22.44 -18.95
CA GLU A 20 14.08 -22.94 -18.62
C GLU A 20 13.51 -23.86 -19.71
N PHE A 21 12.49 -24.62 -19.33
CA PHE A 21 11.72 -25.44 -20.27
C PHE A 21 10.60 -24.62 -20.89
N LEU A 22 10.57 -24.60 -22.21
CA LEU A 22 9.52 -24.04 -23.04
C LEU A 22 8.48 -25.13 -23.37
N PRO A 23 7.28 -25.10 -22.77
CA PRO A 23 6.21 -26.03 -23.12
C PRO A 23 5.51 -25.59 -24.40
N VAL A 24 5.58 -26.44 -25.44
CA VAL A 24 4.87 -26.26 -26.70
C VAL A 24 3.72 -27.28 -26.74
N SER A 25 2.49 -26.81 -26.61
CA SER A 25 1.31 -27.67 -26.79
C SER A 25 1.05 -27.84 -28.27
N VAL A 26 0.99 -29.07 -28.77
CA VAL A 26 0.68 -29.39 -30.16
C VAL A 26 -0.59 -30.22 -30.23
N LYS A 27 -1.52 -29.80 -31.09
CA LYS A 27 -2.72 -30.56 -31.45
C LYS A 27 -2.68 -30.92 -32.92
N LEU A 28 -2.83 -32.22 -33.19
CA LEU A 28 -2.85 -32.85 -34.50
C LEU A 28 -4.22 -33.42 -34.77
N ILE A 29 -4.74 -33.21 -35.97
CA ILE A 29 -6.01 -33.78 -36.40
C ILE A 29 -5.82 -34.36 -37.80
N ASN A 30 -6.08 -35.66 -37.96
CA ASN A 30 -6.09 -36.33 -39.26
C ASN A 30 -7.49 -36.22 -39.87
N PHE A 31 -7.62 -35.51 -41.00
CA PHE A 31 -8.90 -35.32 -41.70
C PHE A 31 -9.10 -36.25 -42.91
N GLY A 32 -8.08 -37.03 -43.30
CA GLY A 32 -8.04 -37.68 -44.63
C GLY A 32 -8.01 -39.19 -44.65
N SER A 33 -7.73 -39.86 -43.52
CA SER A 33 -7.66 -41.32 -43.48
C SER A 33 -8.19 -41.91 -42.16
N ASP A 34 -8.96 -43.00 -42.24
CA ASP A 34 -9.33 -43.84 -41.08
C ASP A 34 -8.15 -44.71 -40.60
N ARG A 35 -6.92 -44.39 -41.03
CA ARG A 35 -5.71 -45.18 -40.80
C ARG A 35 -4.72 -44.38 -39.96
N ARG A 36 -3.92 -45.12 -39.20
CA ARG A 36 -2.80 -44.57 -38.44
C ARG A 36 -1.73 -44.04 -39.41
N VAL A 37 -1.37 -42.77 -39.26
CA VAL A 37 -0.32 -42.09 -40.02
C VAL A 37 0.81 -41.70 -39.08
N ASP A 38 2.04 -42.01 -39.47
CA ASP A 38 3.23 -41.52 -38.76
C ASP A 38 3.61 -40.14 -39.29
N VAL A 39 3.61 -39.14 -38.41
CA VAL A 39 3.99 -37.77 -38.72
C VAL A 39 5.32 -37.42 -38.06
N ILE A 40 6.13 -36.61 -38.73
CA ILE A 40 7.34 -36.02 -38.16
C ILE A 40 7.00 -34.60 -37.73
N ALA A 41 6.98 -34.37 -36.43
CA ALA A 41 6.86 -33.03 -35.85
C ALA A 41 8.26 -32.45 -35.66
N GLU A 42 8.49 -31.26 -36.23
CA GLU A 42 9.75 -30.53 -36.17
C GLU A 42 9.53 -29.19 -35.46
N TYR A 43 10.42 -28.88 -34.52
CA TYR A 43 10.42 -27.69 -33.70
C TYR A 43 11.70 -26.91 -33.94
N LYS A 44 11.58 -25.66 -34.36
CA LYS A 44 12.70 -24.74 -34.56
C LYS A 44 12.50 -23.48 -33.74
N ILE A 45 13.58 -22.97 -33.16
CA ILE A 45 13.59 -21.68 -32.46
C ILE A 45 14.49 -20.72 -33.22
N PHE A 46 13.96 -19.56 -33.55
CA PHE A 46 14.67 -18.48 -34.23
C PHE A 46 14.79 -17.26 -33.32
N ASN A 47 15.92 -16.55 -33.42
CA ASN A 47 16.08 -15.24 -32.80
C ASN A 47 15.46 -14.12 -33.66
N GLU A 48 15.55 -12.86 -33.21
CA GLU A 48 15.05 -11.68 -33.94
C GLU A 48 15.71 -11.48 -35.32
N LYS A 49 16.91 -12.04 -35.53
CA LYS A 49 17.66 -11.98 -36.79
C LYS A 49 17.31 -13.13 -37.74
N ASN A 50 16.31 -13.96 -37.39
CA ASN A 50 15.95 -15.20 -38.08
C ASN A 50 17.09 -16.24 -38.14
N GLU A 51 18.03 -16.21 -37.19
CA GLU A 51 19.04 -17.25 -37.04
C GLU A 51 18.43 -18.42 -36.24
N GLU A 52 18.59 -19.65 -36.75
CA GLU A 52 18.16 -20.86 -36.05
C GLU A 52 19.06 -21.10 -34.84
N ILE A 53 18.46 -21.12 -33.65
CA ILE A 53 19.15 -21.33 -32.38
C ILE A 53 19.07 -22.78 -31.94
N LEU A 54 17.93 -23.42 -32.22
CA LEU A 54 17.65 -24.78 -31.78
C LEU A 54 16.70 -25.46 -32.75
N ARG A 55 16.96 -26.75 -33.00
CA ARG A 55 16.13 -27.62 -33.82
C ARG A 55 15.95 -28.98 -33.15
N GLN A 56 14.72 -29.45 -33.07
CA GLN A 56 14.36 -30.76 -32.55
C GLN A 56 13.29 -31.39 -33.44
N SER A 57 13.25 -32.72 -33.49
CA SER A 57 12.21 -33.45 -34.18
C SER A 57 11.78 -34.68 -33.39
N GLU A 58 10.54 -35.10 -33.59
CA GLU A 58 10.01 -36.35 -33.07
C GLU A 58 8.98 -36.95 -34.02
N THR A 59 8.85 -38.27 -33.98
CA THR A 59 7.85 -39.01 -34.76
C THR A 59 6.67 -39.33 -33.87
N VAL A 60 5.47 -38.95 -34.32
CA VAL A 60 4.22 -39.16 -33.60
C VAL A 60 3.27 -39.90 -34.51
N ALA A 61 2.64 -40.96 -34.00
CA ALA A 61 1.63 -41.68 -34.75
C ALA A 61 0.23 -41.13 -34.43
N VAL A 62 -0.56 -40.83 -35.46
CA VAL A 62 -1.89 -40.20 -35.34
C VAL A 62 -2.92 -41.05 -36.08
N GLU A 63 -3.98 -41.45 -35.39
CA GLU A 63 -5.14 -42.11 -36.02
C GLU A 63 -6.21 -41.09 -36.39
N THR A 64 -6.76 -40.40 -35.39
CA THR A 64 -7.82 -39.39 -35.56
C THR A 64 -7.39 -38.02 -35.04
N THR A 65 -7.02 -37.95 -33.76
CA THR A 65 -6.55 -36.72 -33.11
C THR A 65 -5.50 -37.08 -32.07
N ALA A 66 -4.42 -36.30 -32.01
CA ALA A 66 -3.40 -36.41 -30.98
C ALA A 66 -3.14 -35.03 -30.37
N SER A 67 -3.02 -34.97 -29.04
CA SER A 67 -2.63 -33.74 -28.33
C SER A 67 -1.51 -34.07 -27.36
N PHE A 68 -0.41 -33.33 -27.42
CA PHE A 68 0.74 -33.54 -26.55
C PHE A 68 1.47 -32.23 -26.27
N ILE A 69 2.29 -32.24 -25.22
CA ILE A 69 3.11 -31.09 -24.81
C ILE A 69 4.57 -31.48 -24.95
N LYS A 70 5.30 -30.76 -25.80
CA LYS A 70 6.76 -30.89 -25.93
C LYS A 70 7.44 -29.91 -25.00
N LEU A 71 8.34 -30.40 -24.14
CA LEU A 71 9.18 -29.57 -23.30
C LEU A 71 10.54 -29.36 -23.97
N ILE A 72 10.79 -28.16 -24.47
CA ILE A 72 12.05 -27.79 -25.12
C ILE A 72 12.92 -27.06 -24.10
N GLN A 73 14.10 -27.59 -23.78
CA GLN A 73 15.04 -26.91 -22.89
C GLN A 73 15.75 -25.77 -23.63
N LEU A 74 15.62 -24.54 -23.13
CA LEU A 74 16.34 -23.39 -23.68
C LEU A 74 17.81 -23.44 -23.24
N PRO A 75 18.78 -23.07 -24.11
CA PRO A 75 20.17 -22.93 -23.70
C PRO A 75 20.34 -21.96 -22.52
N SER A 76 21.28 -22.23 -21.62
CA SER A 76 21.54 -21.39 -20.44
C SER A 76 22.24 -20.07 -20.78
N ASP A 77 22.94 -20.03 -21.91
CA ASP A 77 23.67 -18.89 -22.47
C ASP A 77 22.83 -18.09 -23.47
N LEU A 78 21.53 -18.40 -23.58
CA LEU A 78 20.62 -17.76 -24.51
C LEU A 78 20.51 -16.24 -24.24
N PRO A 79 20.80 -15.37 -25.22
CA PRO A 79 20.67 -13.92 -25.05
C PRO A 79 19.23 -13.49 -24.75
N LEU A 80 19.08 -12.39 -24.01
CA LEU A 80 17.78 -11.79 -23.75
C LEU A 80 17.21 -11.19 -25.04
N GLY A 81 15.91 -11.35 -25.28
CA GLY A 81 15.28 -10.84 -26.50
C GLY A 81 13.98 -11.56 -26.89
N LEU A 82 13.43 -11.21 -28.06
CA LEU A 82 12.27 -11.90 -28.64
C LEU A 82 12.74 -13.10 -29.49
N TYR A 83 12.00 -14.19 -29.39
CA TYR A 83 12.26 -15.41 -30.14
C TYR A 83 10.96 -15.93 -30.75
N ARG A 84 11.09 -16.67 -31.84
CA ARG A 84 9.96 -17.30 -32.54
C ARG A 84 10.16 -18.81 -32.58
N VAL A 85 9.15 -19.55 -32.12
CA VAL A 85 9.05 -21.00 -32.32
C VAL A 85 8.30 -21.27 -33.61
N TRP A 86 8.85 -22.16 -34.42
CA TRP A 86 8.21 -22.73 -35.60
C TRP A 86 8.01 -24.21 -35.34
N SER A 87 6.75 -24.64 -35.39
CA SER A 87 6.39 -26.05 -35.40
C SER A 87 5.95 -26.40 -36.81
N SER A 88 6.59 -27.38 -37.44
CA SER A 88 6.20 -27.89 -38.75
C SER A 88 5.95 -29.38 -38.70
N ILE A 89 4.94 -29.84 -39.43
CA ILE A 89 4.59 -31.25 -39.48
C ILE A 89 4.63 -31.74 -40.91
N ASN A 90 5.35 -32.85 -41.07
CA ASN A 90 5.60 -33.52 -42.33
C ASN A 90 5.10 -34.97 -42.24
N TYR A 91 4.33 -35.41 -43.23
CA TYR A 91 4.02 -36.82 -43.46
C TYR A 91 4.32 -37.23 -44.91
N LEU A 92 4.39 -38.54 -45.13
CA LEU A 92 4.73 -39.11 -46.43
C LEU A 92 3.63 -38.77 -47.45
N GLY A 93 3.99 -38.11 -48.55
CA GLY A 93 3.02 -37.71 -49.59
C GLY A 93 2.32 -36.37 -49.36
N GLN A 94 2.73 -35.61 -48.34
CA GLN A 94 2.26 -34.23 -48.12
C GLN A 94 2.91 -33.26 -49.13
N GLU A 95 2.09 -32.47 -49.83
CA GLU A 95 2.59 -31.44 -50.75
C GLU A 95 3.04 -30.16 -50.02
N PHE A 96 2.36 -29.78 -48.93
CA PHE A 96 2.66 -28.59 -48.15
C PHE A 96 2.69 -28.88 -46.65
N PRO A 97 3.80 -28.59 -45.94
CA PRO A 97 3.90 -28.81 -44.51
C PRO A 97 2.90 -27.95 -43.73
N ALA A 98 2.33 -28.50 -42.66
CA ALA A 98 1.49 -27.75 -41.75
C ALA A 98 2.41 -26.99 -40.77
N ILE A 99 2.35 -25.66 -40.79
CA ILE A 99 3.25 -24.79 -40.02
C ILE A 99 2.46 -23.97 -39.00
N SER A 100 2.98 -23.88 -37.78
CA SER A 100 2.47 -23.05 -36.70
C SER A 100 3.60 -22.22 -36.09
N GLN A 101 3.35 -20.94 -35.81
CA GLN A 101 4.37 -20.01 -35.31
C GLN A 101 3.90 -19.28 -34.05
N PHE A 102 4.80 -19.14 -33.08
CA PHE A 102 4.53 -18.45 -31.82
C PHE A 102 5.75 -17.63 -31.39
N GLU A 103 5.49 -16.53 -30.69
CA GLU A 103 6.54 -15.67 -30.17
C GLU A 103 6.61 -15.77 -28.65
N PHE A 104 7.83 -15.76 -28.12
CA PHE A 104 8.10 -15.70 -26.68
C PHE A 104 9.30 -14.80 -26.43
N ARG A 105 9.39 -14.27 -25.21
CA ARG A 105 10.48 -13.38 -24.81
C ARG A 105 11.36 -14.06 -23.78
N VAL A 106 12.66 -13.99 -23.99
CA VAL A 106 13.67 -14.39 -23.01
C VAL A 106 14.02 -13.17 -22.17
N GLU A 107 13.70 -13.23 -20.88
CA GLU A 107 13.97 -12.17 -19.91
C GLU A 107 14.83 -12.71 -18.77
N ARG A 108 15.53 -11.80 -18.08
CA ARG A 108 16.28 -12.17 -16.89
C ARG A 108 15.32 -12.49 -15.75
N LYS A 109 15.56 -13.62 -15.09
CA LYS A 109 14.84 -14.06 -13.89
C LYS A 109 15.81 -14.10 -12.72
N ILE A 110 15.46 -13.43 -11.64
CA ILE A 110 16.27 -13.34 -10.41
C ILE A 110 15.40 -13.84 -9.27
N LEU A 111 15.87 -14.86 -8.54
CA LEU A 111 15.14 -15.45 -7.40
C LEU A 111 13.68 -15.85 -7.73
N GLY A 112 13.42 -16.30 -8.95
CA GLY A 112 12.08 -16.70 -9.39
C GLY A 112 11.22 -15.57 -9.96
N PHE A 113 11.66 -14.32 -9.90
CA PHE A 113 10.91 -13.16 -10.37
C PHE A 113 11.54 -12.53 -11.60
N PHE A 114 10.69 -12.05 -12.51
CA PHE A 114 11.10 -11.23 -13.66
C PHE A 114 11.37 -9.79 -13.21
N GLU A 115 12.27 -9.07 -13.89
CA GLU A 115 12.66 -7.70 -13.52
C GLU A 115 11.48 -6.74 -13.34
N ARG A 116 10.44 -6.88 -14.17
CA ARG A 116 9.23 -6.06 -14.08
C ARG A 116 8.44 -6.26 -12.78
N GLN A 117 8.52 -7.44 -12.16
CA GLN A 117 7.80 -7.75 -10.94
C GLN A 117 8.37 -7.00 -9.72
N PHE A 118 9.67 -6.65 -9.74
CA PHE A 118 10.30 -5.89 -8.66
C PHE A 118 9.72 -4.48 -8.50
N TRP A 119 9.31 -3.83 -9.60
CA TRP A 119 8.66 -2.51 -9.54
C TRP A 119 7.35 -2.54 -8.76
N PHE A 120 6.56 -3.60 -8.90
CA PHE A 120 5.32 -3.76 -8.13
C PHE A 120 5.58 -4.00 -6.65
N LEU A 121 6.65 -4.73 -6.30
CA LEU A 121 7.06 -4.93 -4.90
C LEU A 121 7.48 -3.60 -4.24
N LEU A 122 8.25 -2.77 -4.94
CA LEU A 122 8.63 -1.44 -4.46
C LEU A 122 7.39 -0.54 -4.27
N LEU A 123 6.46 -0.56 -5.22
CA LEU A 123 5.21 0.21 -5.11
C LEU A 123 4.38 -0.24 -3.90
N GLY A 124 4.28 -1.55 -3.67
CA GLY A 124 3.61 -2.12 -2.50
C GLY A 124 4.24 -1.68 -1.18
N LEU A 125 5.57 -1.65 -1.09
CA LEU A 125 6.29 -1.17 0.09
C LEU A 125 5.98 0.29 0.38
N ILE A 126 5.99 1.15 -0.65
CA ILE A 126 5.64 2.57 -0.53
C ILE A 126 4.21 2.74 0.01
N PHE A 127 3.26 1.95 -0.51
CA PHE A 127 1.87 1.99 -0.06
C PHE A 127 1.73 1.62 1.42
N ILE A 128 2.48 0.62 1.90
CA ILE A 128 2.51 0.23 3.32
C ILE A 128 3.04 1.39 4.18
N VAL A 129 4.13 2.04 3.77
CA VAL A 129 4.70 3.18 4.50
C VAL A 129 3.69 4.33 4.57
N LEU A 130 2.99 4.64 3.48
CA LEU A 130 1.95 5.66 3.45
C LEU A 130 0.74 5.31 4.33
N ALA A 131 0.33 4.04 4.37
CA ALA A 131 -0.75 3.59 5.24
C ALA A 131 -0.36 3.74 6.72
N VAL A 132 0.86 3.32 7.09
CA VAL A 132 1.38 3.46 8.46
C VAL A 132 1.51 4.94 8.84
N SER A 133 2.06 5.78 7.97
CA SER A 133 2.21 7.21 8.24
C SER A 133 0.84 7.90 8.39
N SER A 134 -0.15 7.51 7.58
CA SER A 134 -1.53 7.98 7.70
C SER A 134 -2.15 7.62 9.05
N VAL A 135 -1.99 6.38 9.52
CA VAL A 135 -2.47 5.95 10.84
C VAL A 135 -1.81 6.75 11.97
N ILE A 136 -0.49 6.94 11.89
CA ILE A 136 0.27 7.75 12.87
C ILE A 136 -0.22 9.19 12.85
N TYR A 137 -0.41 9.78 11.66
CA TYR A 137 -0.90 11.14 11.47
C TYR A 137 -2.30 11.35 12.06
N VAL A 138 -3.22 10.42 11.77
CA VAL A 138 -4.59 10.45 12.33
C VAL A 138 -4.55 10.34 13.85
N LYS A 139 -3.80 9.37 14.40
CA LYS A 139 -3.65 9.21 15.86
C LYS A 139 -3.06 10.46 16.51
N HIS A 140 -2.03 11.04 15.92
CA HIS A 140 -1.40 12.27 16.42
C HIS A 140 -2.38 13.45 16.38
N ARG A 141 -3.14 13.61 15.30
CA ARG A 141 -4.19 14.64 15.19
C ARG A 141 -5.30 14.46 16.22
N HIS A 142 -5.73 13.22 16.46
CA HIS A 142 -6.73 12.92 17.50
C HIS A 142 -6.19 13.22 18.91
N PHE A 143 -4.93 12.90 19.20
CA PHE A 143 -4.29 13.19 20.48
C PHE A 143 -4.25 14.71 20.76
N LEU A 144 -3.81 15.52 19.79
CA LEU A 144 -3.77 16.97 19.94
C LEU A 144 -5.15 17.62 20.12
N ARG A 145 -6.21 17.03 19.55
CA ARG A 145 -7.58 17.54 19.69
C ARG A 145 -8.19 17.36 21.08
N HIS A 146 -7.73 16.37 21.86
CA HIS A 146 -8.29 16.04 23.18
C HIS A 146 -7.47 16.57 24.36
N TYR A 147 -6.31 17.17 24.11
CA TYR A 147 -5.47 17.72 25.17
C TYR A 147 -5.90 19.16 25.47
N VAL A 148 -6.68 19.34 26.55
CA VAL A 148 -6.92 20.67 27.14
C VAL A 148 -5.95 20.82 28.31
N TYR A 149 -5.14 21.88 28.29
CA TYR A 149 -4.14 22.16 29.32
C TYR A 149 -4.85 22.55 30.62
N HIS A 150 -4.76 21.72 31.67
CA HIS A 150 -5.37 22.00 32.98
C HIS A 150 -4.50 22.91 33.86
N ASN A 151 -3.27 23.18 33.46
CA ASN A 151 -2.35 24.00 34.23
C ASN A 151 -2.51 25.48 33.86
N CYS A 152 -3.14 26.24 34.77
CA CYS A 152 -3.20 27.70 34.77
C CYS A 152 -2.30 28.27 35.88
N PRO A 153 -0.95 28.21 35.74
CA PRO A 153 -0.03 28.70 36.77
C PRO A 153 -0.15 30.22 36.99
N ASP A 154 -0.63 30.94 35.97
CA ASP A 154 -0.67 32.40 35.93
C ASP A 154 -1.97 33.01 36.51
N VAL A 155 -2.89 32.18 37.01
CA VAL A 155 -4.21 32.62 37.53
C VAL A 155 -4.19 32.68 39.06
N PRO A 156 -4.73 33.76 39.68
CA PRO A 156 -4.87 33.85 41.13
C PRO A 156 -5.59 32.63 41.72
N GLU A 157 -5.15 32.14 42.87
CA GLU A 157 -5.65 30.90 43.49
C GLU A 157 -7.18 30.89 43.67
N LYS A 158 -7.78 32.04 44.00
CA LYS A 158 -9.24 32.19 44.18
C LYS A 158 -10.04 32.05 42.88
N GLU A 159 -9.41 32.28 41.73
CA GLU A 159 -10.05 32.21 40.41
C GLU A 159 -9.76 30.90 39.67
N ARG A 160 -8.75 30.15 40.12
CA ARG A 160 -8.28 28.91 39.50
C ARG A 160 -9.40 27.90 39.25
N ILE A 161 -10.30 27.73 40.23
CA ILE A 161 -11.42 26.80 40.13
C ILE A 161 -12.33 27.11 38.93
N TYR A 162 -12.54 28.38 38.60
CA TYR A 162 -13.35 28.76 37.44
C TYR A 162 -12.65 28.44 36.13
N TYR A 163 -11.33 28.62 36.06
CA TYR A 163 -10.54 28.25 34.88
C TYR A 163 -10.51 26.72 34.69
N GLU A 164 -10.42 25.95 35.77
CA GLU A 164 -10.53 24.48 35.72
C GLU A 164 -11.91 24.02 35.23
N ILE A 165 -12.98 24.62 35.76
CA ILE A 165 -14.36 24.36 35.30
C ILE A 165 -14.49 24.72 33.81
N LEU A 166 -14.09 25.93 33.42
CA LEU A 166 -14.13 26.35 32.02
C LEU A 166 -13.32 25.41 31.11
N SER A 167 -12.19 24.89 31.59
CA SER A 167 -11.35 23.98 30.80
C SER A 167 -12.03 22.63 30.61
N SER A 168 -12.74 22.16 31.63
CA SER A 168 -13.57 20.96 31.59
C SER A 168 -14.77 21.13 30.66
N VAL A 169 -15.45 22.28 30.74
CA VAL A 169 -16.54 22.67 29.84
C VAL A 169 -16.06 22.67 28.39
N LEU A 170 -14.94 23.34 28.10
CA LEU A 170 -14.40 23.41 26.74
C LEU A 170 -13.95 22.02 26.23
N LYS A 171 -13.41 21.16 27.10
CA LYS A 171 -13.05 19.78 26.79
C LYS A 171 -14.29 18.96 26.39
N GLU A 172 -15.36 19.02 27.18
CA GLU A 172 -16.64 18.36 26.90
C GLU A 172 -17.24 18.86 25.59
N MET A 173 -17.24 20.19 25.38
CA MET A 173 -17.72 20.81 24.15
C MET A 173 -16.90 20.35 22.95
N ARG A 174 -15.56 20.30 23.03
CA ARG A 174 -14.69 19.82 21.94
C ARG A 174 -14.91 18.35 21.62
N TYR A 175 -15.21 17.53 22.62
CA TYR A 175 -15.54 16.11 22.42
C TYR A 175 -16.80 15.93 21.56
N HIS A 176 -17.82 16.77 21.77
CA HIS A 176 -19.09 16.66 21.05
C HIS A 176 -19.18 17.50 19.77
N LEU A 177 -18.55 18.67 19.74
CA LEU A 177 -18.70 19.67 18.68
C LEU A 177 -17.44 19.86 17.84
N GLY A 178 -16.33 19.20 18.20
CA GLY A 178 -15.04 19.36 17.51
C GLY A 178 -14.51 20.79 17.65
N ASP A 179 -13.91 21.32 16.58
CA ASP A 179 -13.24 22.63 16.62
C ASP A 179 -14.25 23.80 16.72
N LYS A 180 -15.52 23.59 16.35
CA LYS A 180 -16.61 24.56 16.52
C LYS A 180 -16.85 24.93 17.99
N ALA A 181 -16.45 24.05 18.92
CA ALA A 181 -16.52 24.34 20.35
C ALA A 181 -15.73 25.60 20.73
N ILE A 182 -14.59 25.85 20.09
CA ILE A 182 -13.75 27.00 20.41
C ILE A 182 -14.39 28.30 19.89
N GLU A 183 -15.01 28.26 18.70
CA GLU A 183 -15.79 29.37 18.17
C GLU A 183 -16.96 29.74 19.09
N ILE A 184 -17.70 28.73 19.57
CA ILE A 184 -18.79 28.94 20.53
C ILE A 184 -18.25 29.47 21.85
N PHE A 185 -17.13 28.93 22.34
CA PHE A 185 -16.50 29.41 23.56
C PHE A 185 -16.11 30.89 23.47
N GLN A 186 -15.51 31.30 22.36
CA GLN A 186 -15.11 32.69 22.11
C GLN A 186 -16.30 33.63 21.84
N SER A 187 -17.49 33.10 21.51
CA SER A 187 -18.70 33.91 21.32
C SER A 187 -19.28 34.44 22.64
N VAL A 188 -18.91 33.85 23.78
CA VAL A 188 -19.36 34.29 25.10
C VAL A 188 -18.51 35.49 25.57
N PRO A 189 -19.13 36.61 26.00
CA PRO A 189 -18.40 37.79 26.43
C PRO A 189 -17.38 37.49 27.55
N GLY A 190 -16.12 37.83 27.32
CA GLY A 190 -15.03 37.68 28.29
C GLY A 190 -14.29 36.33 28.22
N ALA A 191 -14.86 35.33 27.57
CA ALA A 191 -14.23 34.03 27.35
C ALA A 191 -13.26 34.09 26.16
N LYS A 192 -11.97 33.83 26.39
CA LYS A 192 -10.97 33.67 25.32
C LYS A 192 -10.20 32.38 25.53
N ALA A 193 -10.04 31.60 24.47
CA ALA A 193 -9.23 30.39 24.47
C ALA A 193 -8.34 30.33 23.22
N ASP A 194 -7.18 29.72 23.36
CA ASP A 194 -6.25 29.44 22.27
C ASP A 194 -6.88 28.44 21.29
N LEU A 195 -6.90 28.80 19.99
CA LEU A 195 -7.53 28.02 18.92
C LEU A 195 -6.87 26.66 18.67
N ARG A 196 -5.58 26.52 18.96
CA ARG A 196 -4.80 25.29 18.69
C ARG A 196 -4.80 24.38 19.91
N THR A 197 -4.64 24.94 21.10
CA THR A 197 -4.46 24.17 22.34
C THR A 197 -5.73 24.06 23.18
N GLY A 198 -6.71 24.94 23.00
CA GLY A 198 -7.88 25.03 23.88
C GLY A 198 -7.54 25.55 25.27
N ARG A 199 -6.35 26.14 25.48
CA ARG A 199 -5.97 26.79 26.74
C ARG A 199 -6.80 28.05 26.93
N ILE A 200 -7.36 28.24 28.12
CA ILE A 200 -8.13 29.45 28.44
C ILE A 200 -7.17 30.60 28.73
N LEU A 201 -7.36 31.69 28.00
CA LEU A 201 -6.57 32.91 28.09
C LEU A 201 -7.24 33.95 29.00
N SER A 202 -8.57 34.04 28.99
CA SER A 202 -9.33 34.93 29.88
C SER A 202 -10.75 34.42 30.16
N ALA A 203 -11.27 34.71 31.35
CA ALA A 203 -12.65 34.38 31.77
C ALA A 203 -13.55 35.61 31.99
N GLY A 204 -13.09 36.82 31.65
CA GLY A 204 -13.82 38.08 31.84
C GLY A 204 -13.84 38.54 33.30
N VAL A 205 -14.55 39.64 33.56
CA VAL A 205 -14.60 40.30 34.90
C VAL A 205 -15.35 39.44 35.95
N ASN A 206 -16.27 38.57 35.52
CA ASN A 206 -16.99 37.66 36.40
C ASN A 206 -16.94 36.22 35.84
N PRO A 207 -15.95 35.42 36.25
CA PRO A 207 -15.76 34.05 35.75
C PRO A 207 -16.96 33.13 35.98
N ALA A 208 -17.69 33.30 37.08
CA ALA A 208 -18.87 32.50 37.39
C ALA A 208 -20.01 32.75 36.38
N LYS A 209 -20.23 34.03 36.01
CA LYS A 209 -21.18 34.40 34.96
C LYS A 209 -20.79 33.81 33.60
N THR A 210 -19.50 33.82 33.29
CA THR A 210 -18.96 33.25 32.04
C THR A 210 -19.21 31.74 31.96
N VAL A 211 -18.97 31.00 33.05
CA VAL A 211 -19.30 29.56 33.15
C VAL A 211 -20.79 29.34 32.89
N ALA A 212 -21.67 30.05 33.61
CA ALA A 212 -23.12 29.87 33.47
C ALA A 212 -23.62 30.13 32.04
N LEU A 213 -23.11 31.18 31.38
CA LEU A 213 -23.46 31.49 30.00
C LEU A 213 -22.99 30.42 29.01
N LEU A 214 -21.80 29.86 29.20
CA LEU A 214 -21.28 28.79 28.33
C LEU A 214 -22.09 27.50 28.42
N VAL A 215 -22.52 27.14 29.63
CA VAL A 215 -23.34 25.95 29.87
C VAL A 215 -24.70 26.10 29.20
N LEU A 216 -25.32 27.28 29.33
CA LEU A 216 -26.59 27.59 28.70
C LEU A 216 -26.49 27.61 27.17
N GLU A 217 -25.44 28.22 26.62
CA GLU A 217 -25.22 28.27 25.17
C GLU A 217 -24.94 26.87 24.60
N TYR A 218 -24.24 26.01 25.34
CA TYR A 218 -24.04 24.61 24.98
C TYR A 218 -25.36 23.82 24.96
N GLU A 219 -26.17 23.92 26.02
CA GLU A 219 -27.45 23.21 26.12
C GLU A 219 -28.41 23.66 25.01
N LYS A 220 -28.46 24.97 24.73
CA LYS A 220 -29.27 25.53 23.64
C LYS A 220 -28.90 24.96 22.27
N ARG A 221 -27.60 24.72 22.02
CA ARG A 221 -27.11 24.26 20.70
C ARG A 221 -27.11 22.74 20.55
N THR A 222 -26.95 22.00 21.64
CA THR A 222 -26.82 20.54 21.60
C THR A 222 -28.08 19.81 22.05
N GLY A 223 -29.00 20.50 22.73
CA GLY A 223 -30.17 19.90 23.37
C GLY A 223 -29.82 18.94 24.51
N ARG A 224 -28.56 18.98 25.01
CA ARG A 224 -28.05 18.06 26.03
C ARG A 224 -27.59 18.85 27.26
N LYS A 225 -27.82 18.28 28.43
CA LYS A 225 -27.25 18.78 29.68
C LYS A 225 -25.77 18.44 29.74
N MET A 226 -24.98 19.38 30.24
CA MET A 226 -23.54 19.22 30.43
C MET A 226 -23.24 18.32 31.64
N SER A 227 -22.34 17.35 31.49
CA SER A 227 -21.89 16.53 32.60
C SER A 227 -20.64 17.17 33.23
N PHE A 228 -20.76 17.63 34.48
CA PHE A 228 -19.61 18.15 35.22
C PHE A 228 -18.99 17.03 36.03
N SER A 229 -17.86 16.50 35.58
CA SER A 229 -16.97 15.74 36.46
C SER A 229 -15.93 16.72 37.03
N LEU A 230 -16.11 17.16 38.27
CA LEU A 230 -15.18 18.08 38.95
C LEU A 230 -13.88 17.40 39.45
N ALA A 231 -13.56 16.21 38.91
CA ALA A 231 -12.33 15.51 39.19
C ALA A 231 -11.97 14.65 37.98
N ASP A 232 -11.05 15.14 37.14
CA ASP A 232 -10.44 14.31 36.10
C ASP A 232 -9.40 13.38 36.74
N GLU A 233 -9.86 12.25 37.30
CA GLU A 233 -8.99 11.13 37.71
C GLU A 233 -8.20 10.54 36.52
N ARG A 234 -8.48 10.96 35.27
CA ARG A 234 -7.78 10.53 34.05
C ARG A 234 -6.75 11.54 33.56
N SER A 235 -6.40 12.54 34.37
CA SER A 235 -5.21 13.34 34.12
C SER A 235 -3.96 12.45 34.32
N PRO A 236 -3.06 12.32 33.32
CA PRO A 236 -1.83 11.57 33.53
C PRO A 236 -1.05 12.27 34.65
N LYS A 237 -0.74 11.52 35.72
CA LYS A 237 0.14 11.96 36.79
C LYS A 237 1.40 12.54 36.14
N ILE A 238 1.54 13.86 36.16
CA ILE A 238 2.83 14.50 35.86
C ILE A 238 3.77 13.92 36.92
N ILE A 239 4.70 13.09 36.47
CA ILE A 239 5.72 12.46 37.32
C ILE A 239 6.51 13.60 37.97
N LYS A 240 6.14 13.97 39.20
CA LYS A 240 6.98 14.75 40.09
C LYS A 240 8.14 13.86 40.51
N ASN A 241 9.17 13.76 39.68
CA ASN A 241 10.47 13.29 40.12
C ASN A 241 11.12 14.39 40.95
N LYS A 242 10.72 14.47 42.23
CA LYS A 242 11.51 15.11 43.27
C LYS A 242 12.36 14.01 43.91
N LYS A 243 13.53 13.76 43.33
CA LYS A 243 14.64 13.16 44.07
C LYS A 243 15.76 14.18 44.10
N LEU A 244 15.98 14.68 45.32
CA LEU A 244 17.14 15.47 45.71
C LEU A 244 18.42 14.75 45.25
N VAL A 245 19.21 15.43 44.45
CA VAL A 245 20.67 15.26 44.48
C VAL A 245 21.23 16.65 44.71
N SER A 246 21.79 16.83 45.91
CA SER A 246 22.67 17.93 46.26
C SER A 246 23.84 18.00 45.27
N GLY A 247 24.14 19.18 44.74
CA GLY A 247 25.38 19.35 43.99
C GLY A 247 25.42 20.61 43.13
N ASN A 248 25.88 21.69 43.75
CA ASN A 248 26.61 22.83 43.18
C ASN A 248 26.07 23.66 42.02
N LEU A 249 26.25 24.98 42.22
CA LEU A 249 26.04 26.09 41.28
C LEU A 249 26.70 25.86 39.92
N GLY A 250 25.98 26.26 38.86
CA GLY A 250 26.55 26.48 37.53
C GLY A 250 25.46 26.80 36.50
N ASN A 251 25.21 28.09 36.27
CA ASN A 251 24.48 28.59 35.10
C ASN A 251 25.23 28.14 33.82
N PRO A 252 24.56 27.81 32.70
CA PRO A 252 24.43 28.84 31.68
C PRO A 252 23.16 28.78 30.82
N VAL A 253 22.58 29.97 30.66
CA VAL A 253 21.99 30.48 29.43
C VAL A 253 22.98 30.32 28.28
N SER A 254 22.60 29.61 27.19
CA SER A 254 23.00 29.82 25.78
C SER A 254 23.25 28.51 25.01
N GLU A 255 22.22 27.88 24.41
CA GLU A 255 22.46 26.87 23.36
C GLU A 255 21.20 26.48 22.53
N ILE A 256 20.53 27.44 21.86
CA ILE A 256 19.50 27.10 20.84
C ILE A 256 19.66 27.86 19.50
N TYR A 257 20.71 28.67 19.31
CA TYR A 257 21.02 29.27 18.00
C TYR A 257 22.39 28.83 17.49
N ALA A 258 22.48 27.59 16.96
CA ALA A 258 23.51 27.20 15.98
C ALA A 258 23.25 25.78 15.42
N ARG A 259 22.27 25.63 14.51
CA ARG A 259 22.35 24.58 13.48
C ARG A 259 21.44 24.91 12.28
N ASN A 260 21.81 25.95 11.56
CA ASN A 260 21.50 26.12 10.15
C ASN A 260 22.80 26.57 9.48
N SER A 261 23.55 25.58 9.01
CA SER A 261 24.62 25.67 8.02
C SER A 261 24.65 24.33 7.30
#